data_AF-A0A8X6LZN7-F1
#
_entry.id   AF-A0A8X6LZN7-F1
#
_cell.length_a   1.000
_cell.length_b   1.000
_cell.length_c   1.000
_cell.angle_alpha   90.00
_cell.angle_beta   90.00
_cell.angle_gamma   90.00
#
_symmetry.space_group_name_H-M   'P 1'
#
loop_
_entity.id
_entity.type
_entity.pdbx_description
1 polymer ?
#
loop_
_entity_poly.entity_id
_entity_poly.type
_entity_poly.pdbx_seq_one_letter_code
_entity_poly.pdbx_strand_id
1 'polypeptide(L)' 'HQFDPKLYPNPKKFDPKRFLNAEGKRIKHEGPFPFGLGKRSCIGESLAQMEVFLVISSVLQSFSIPYATEFESFRVIPRD' A
#
# COMPACT_ATOMS: atom_id res chain seq x y z
N HIS A 1 -5.90 -3.01 16.63
CA HIS A 1 -4.93 -1.96 16.25
C HIS A 1 -5.11 -1.49 14.81
N GLN A 2 -4.90 -2.33 13.78
CA GLN A 2 -5.01 -1.88 12.37
C GLN A 2 -6.41 -1.41 11.97
N PHE A 3 -7.46 -2.02 12.55
CA PHE A 3 -8.85 -1.62 12.33
C PHE A 3 -9.45 -0.79 13.47
N ASP A 4 -8.61 -0.20 14.34
CA ASP A 4 -9.11 0.64 15.43
C ASP A 4 -9.66 1.97 14.86
N PRO A 5 -10.96 2.25 15.00
CA PRO A 5 -11.57 3.46 14.46
C PRO A 5 -11.08 4.74 15.14
N LYS A 6 -10.50 4.66 16.35
CA LYS A 6 -9.89 5.81 17.04
C LYS A 6 -8.57 6.24 16.37
N LEU A 7 -7.85 5.29 15.78
CA LEU A 7 -6.59 5.55 15.06
C LEU A 7 -6.82 5.78 13.56
N TYR A 8 -7.77 5.04 12.97
CA TYR A 8 -8.10 5.10 11.55
C TYR A 8 -9.61 5.28 11.34
N PRO A 9 -10.12 6.52 11.20
CA PRO A 9 -11.55 6.78 10.99
C PRO A 9 -12.08 6.09 9.74
N ASN A 10 -13.10 5.23 9.79
CA ASN A 10 -13.49 4.33 8.68
C ASN A 10 -12.37 3.30 8.33
N PRO A 11 -11.98 2.44 9.28
CA PRO A 11 -10.77 1.61 9.16
C PRO A 11 -10.85 0.53 8.06
N LYS A 12 -12.07 0.16 7.63
CA LYS A 12 -12.29 -0.81 6.54
C LYS A 12 -12.20 -0.18 5.15
N LYS A 13 -12.19 1.15 5.04
CA LYS A 13 -12.07 1.86 3.77
C LYS A 13 -10.59 1.96 3.41
N PHE A 14 -10.24 1.46 2.21
CA PHE A 14 -8.93 1.69 1.62
C PHE A 14 -8.76 3.18 1.31
N ASP A 15 -7.89 3.85 2.07
CA ASP A 15 -7.63 5.29 1.92
C ASP A 15 -6.13 5.56 2.16
N PRO A 16 -5.34 5.62 1.07
CA PRO A 16 -3.90 5.89 1.14
C PRO A 16 -3.57 7.27 1.70
N LYS A 17 -4.50 8.24 1.66
CA LYS A 17 -4.25 9.61 2.12
C LYS A 17 -4.01 9.69 3.62
N ARG A 18 -4.41 8.68 4.38
CA ARG A 18 -4.14 8.55 5.83
C ARG A 18 -2.65 8.55 6.17
N PHE A 19 -1.78 8.27 5.20
CA PHE A 19 -0.33 8.23 5.36
C PHE A 19 0.35 9.50 4.87
N LEU A 20 -0.41 10.55 4.54
CA LEU A 20 0.07 11.84 4.06
C LEU A 20 -0.38 12.98 4.99
N ASN A 21 0.41 14.05 5.05
CA ASN A 21 0.00 15.31 5.69
C ASN A 21 -0.77 16.20 4.71
N ALA A 22 -1.18 17.40 5.15
CA ALA A 22 -1.92 18.36 4.34
C ALA A 22 -1.15 18.80 3.08
N GLU A 23 0.18 18.79 3.13
CA GLU A 23 1.05 19.13 1.99
C GLU A 23 1.37 17.91 1.09
N GLY A 24 0.77 16.75 1.35
CA GLY A 24 0.99 15.53 0.56
C GLY A 24 2.32 14.81 0.84
N LYS A 25 3.04 15.18 1.90
CA LYS A 25 4.26 14.49 2.34
C LYS A 25 3.90 13.30 3.23
N ARG A 26 4.69 12.23 3.14
CA ARG A 26 4.56 11.06 4.01
C ARG A 26 4.71 11.47 5.47
N ILE A 27 3.74 11.09 6.30
CA ILE A 27 3.86 11.24 7.75
C ILE A 27 4.58 10.04 8.34
N LYS A 28 5.46 10.30 9.31
CA LYS A 28 6.07 9.25 10.13
C LYS A 28 4.99 8.77 11.10
N HIS A 29 4.29 7.72 10.69
CA HIS A 29 3.15 7.18 11.42
C HIS A 29 3.63 6.27 12.55
N GLU A 30 3.11 6.46 13.76
CA GLU A 30 3.39 5.59 14.91
C GLU A 30 2.58 4.28 14.89
N GLY A 31 1.91 3.98 13.77
CA GLY A 31 1.31 2.69 13.45
C GLY A 31 0.87 2.62 11.98
N PRO A 32 0.53 1.44 11.42
CA PRO A 32 0.72 0.09 11.96
C PRO A 32 2.17 -0.38 11.78
N PHE A 33 2.57 -1.38 12.57
CA PHE A 33 3.85 -2.09 12.43
C PHE A 33 3.60 -3.44 11.74
N PRO A 34 3.33 -3.47 10.42
CA PRO A 34 3.05 -4.72 9.71
C PRO A 34 4.23 -5.71 9.79
N PHE A 35 5.43 -5.20 10.04
CA PHE A 35 6.66 -5.95 10.19
C PHE A 35 7.12 -6.08 11.65
N GLY A 36 6.24 -5.79 12.62
CA GLY A 36 6.60 -5.75 14.04
C GLY A 36 7.48 -4.55 14.41
N LEU A 37 7.87 -4.47 15.69
CA LEU A 37 8.69 -3.38 16.23
C LEU A 37 9.68 -3.92 17.26
N GLY A 38 10.84 -3.29 17.39
CA GLY A 38 11.84 -3.60 18.42
C GLY A 38 12.76 -4.77 18.06
N LYS A 39 13.31 -5.46 19.07
CA LYS A 39 14.35 -6.49 18.91
C LYS A 39 13.96 -7.68 18.01
N ARG A 40 12.67 -7.84 17.72
CA ARG A 40 12.11 -8.93 16.89
C ARG A 40 11.35 -8.39 15.68
N SER A 41 11.63 -7.15 15.25
CA SER A 41 11.11 -6.65 13.97
C SER A 41 11.59 -7.53 12.82
N CYS A 42 10.80 -7.57 11.75
CA CYS A 42 11.11 -8.36 10.56
C CYS A 42 12.44 -7.89 9.97
N ILE A 43 13.40 -8.81 9.87
CA ILE A 43 14.68 -8.55 9.21
C ILE A 43 14.50 -8.20 7.72
N GLY A 44 13.41 -8.67 7.11
CA GLY A 44 13.08 -8.44 5.70
C GLY A 44 12.26 -7.17 5.44
N GLU A 45 11.97 -6.32 6.43
CA GLU A 45 11.11 -5.13 6.22
C GLU A 45 11.61 -4.24 5.09
N SER A 46 12.90 -3.87 5.11
CA SER A 46 13.47 -3.00 4.08
C SER A 46 13.43 -3.65 2.69
N LEU A 47 13.70 -4.95 2.61
CA LEU A 47 13.64 -5.69 1.36
C LEU A 47 12.21 -5.71 0.81
N ALA A 48 11.23 -6.08 1.64
CA ALA A 48 9.83 -6.12 1.26
C ALA A 48 9.31 -4.75 0.82
N GLN A 49 9.71 -3.66 1.50
CA GLN A 49 9.32 -2.30 1.09
C GLN A 49 9.87 -1.94 -0.30
N MET A 50 11.13 -2.28 -0.59
CA MET A 50 11.74 -2.06 -1.90
C MET A 50 11.07 -2.91 -2.98
N GLU A 51 10.88 -4.20 -2.73
CA GLU A 51 10.24 -5.12 -3.67
C GLU A 51 8.82 -4.69 -4.02
N VAL A 52 8.00 -4.36 -3.00
CA VAL A 52 6.63 -3.88 -3.21
C VAL A 52 6.63 -2.59 -4.04
N PHE A 53 7.52 -1.65 -3.75
CA PHE A 53 7.63 -0.41 -4.51
C PHE A 53 8.01 -0.69 -5.97
N LEU A 54 9.06 -1.49 -6.20
CA LEU A 54 9.55 -1.79 -7.54
C LEU A 54 8.52 -2.57 -8.35
N VAL A 55 7.89 -3.60 -7.79
CA VAL A 55 6.90 -4.41 -8.49
C VAL A 55 5.68 -3.57 -8.84
N ILE A 56 5.10 -2.84 -7.88
CA ILE A 56 3.92 -2.02 -8.15
C ILE A 56 4.24 -0.91 -9.15
N SER A 57 5.35 -0.18 -8.95
CA SER A 57 5.71 0.92 -9.86
C SER A 57 6.03 0.42 -11.26
N SER A 58 6.72 -0.71 -11.42
CA SER A 58 7.02 -1.29 -12.73
C SER A 58 5.75 -1.74 -13.43
N VAL A 59 4.86 -2.44 -12.71
CA VAL A 59 3.57 -2.88 -13.26
C VAL A 59 2.72 -1.68 -13.68
N LEU A 60 2.62 -0.64 -12.86
CA LEU A 60 1.82 0.55 -13.18
C LEU A 60 2.45 1.44 -14.25
N GLN A 61 3.75 1.35 -14.48
CA GLN A 61 4.44 2.04 -15.57
C GLN A 61 4.21 1.32 -16.90
N SER A 62 4.31 -0.01 -16.90
CA SER A 62 4.26 -0.84 -18.11
C SER A 62 2.85 -1.28 -18.50
N PHE A 63 1.87 -1.22 -17.59
CA PHE A 63 0.52 -1.72 -17.87
C PHE A 63 -0.58 -0.79 -17.35
N SER A 64 -1.71 -0.80 -18.05
CA SER A 64 -3.01 -0.30 -17.59
C SER A 64 -3.83 -1.45 -17.01
N ILE A 65 -4.31 -1.27 -15.78
CA ILE A 65 -5.09 -2.26 -15.03
C ILE A 65 -6.54 -1.77 -14.93
N PRO A 66 -7.46 -2.24 -15.79
CA PRO A 66 -8.87 -1.91 -15.68
C PRO A 66 -9.51 -2.61 -14.48
N TYR A 67 -10.54 -2.00 -13.92
CA TYR A 67 -11.40 -2.68 -12.95
C TYR A 67 -12.22 -3.74 -13.70
N ALA A 68 -12.03 -5.01 -13.33
CA ALA A 68 -12.83 -6.10 -13.86
C ALA A 68 -14.16 -6.17 -13.09
N THR A 69 -15.27 -5.93 -13.78
CA THR A 69 -16.62 -6.08 -13.22
C THR A 69 -17.07 -7.55 -13.24
N GLU A 70 -16.41 -8.40 -14.01
CA GLU A 70 -16.69 -9.83 -14.17
C GLU A 70 -15.38 -10.63 -14.20
N PHE A 71 -15.37 -11.85 -13.64
CA PHE A 71 -14.18 -12.69 -13.49
C PHE A 71 -13.53 -13.08 -14.84
N GLU A 72 -14.22 -12.91 -15.97
CA GLU A 72 -13.73 -13.30 -17.31
C GLU A 72 -12.97 -12.21 -18.07
N SER A 73 -12.80 -11.00 -17.53
CA SER A 73 -12.19 -9.90 -18.32
C SER A 73 -11.08 -9.11 -17.62
N PHE A 74 -10.23 -9.74 -16.80
CA PHE A 74 -8.99 -9.09 -16.37
C PHE A 74 -8.00 -9.02 -17.54
N ARG A 75 -8.11 -7.96 -18.35
CA ARG A 75 -7.18 -7.67 -19.44
C ARG A 75 -6.11 -6.71 -18.93
N VAL A 76 -4.89 -7.19 -18.80
CA VAL A 76 -3.71 -6.34 -18.59
C VAL A 76 -3.31 -5.77 -19.94
N ILE A 77 -3.36 -4.45 -20.08
CA ILE A 77 -3.07 -3.77 -21.36
C ILE A 77 -1.67 -3.15 -21.23
N PRO A 78 -0.67 -3.52 -22.06
CA PRO A 78 0.60 -2.81 -22.09
C PRO A 78 0.41 -1.31 -22.31
N ARG A 79 1.18 -0.49 -21.60
CA ARG A 79 1.29 0.94 -21.88
C ARG A 79 2.44 1.09 -22.88
N ASP A 80 2.13 1.64 -24.05
CA ASP A 80 3.09 1.94 -25.11
C ASP A 80 4.25 2.83 -24.62
#